data_AF-A0A937R5I0-F1
#
_entry.id   AF-A0A937R5I0-F1
#
_cell.length_a   1.000
_cell.length_b   1.000
_cell.length_c   1.000
_cell.angle_alpha   90.00
_cell.angle_beta   90.00
_cell.angle_gamma   90.00
#
_symmetry.space_group_name_H-M   'P 1'
#
loop_
_entity.id
_entity.type
_entity.pdbx_description
1 polymer ?
#
loop_
_entity_poly.entity_id
_entity_poly.type
_entity_poly.pdbx_seq_one_letter_code
_entity_poly.pdbx_strand_id
1 'polypeptide(L)'
;MTEISMEKDLSSANGDVTDQELQPAKDLIAFFLIAMKNYALYPEDNETVQQSVTNVATRLNEFFKVHGNFRFHVRRDRLLLRDEVLHQGAPHVGNMAFVLFRDGILWVEFQEGIELTEIAGFFKILNQHRETPEESEGDLVTALWEAQFPHLRHEATDIFLEDETLVDFSLLRVVDEEHRGGDEEEEEQDIAQAVADPDRDTAMGELTPEEMNKLQEMVLEDEKHDNIEEILDVLMVILREHIEEKDLEDVLKFLREEFRGALSMVEFQVALKLLEDLHEIHDSCKTNRVWAIPRLEQFFKEVSGYQVLSVLQEVWPVLEILDSHRVLLRRILLLLSPEAILTIGPLSLEVSSPRVQRELTQAIGSLASRDIAPLERLLNHRDQSLVQRIVPVLKDLEGERPTKLLLALVRNSSERIRKCALDTLMARDPHLLKEIFPLIEDPSDPIRMIMLNYMGQDRNEVAEDLLMDYLENRRFQRHNNQHLPACYKALGSCGSARSIPFLSRTLLNRGWVPGFRRSTHRQGAAMALKLLGLDEAHEILDKASRSVFPSVRIAHRKATEFSR
;
A
#
# COMPACT_ATOMS: atom_id res chain seq x y z
N MET A 1 -26.59 -11.68 -9.66
CA MET A 1 -26.94 -12.97 -10.32
C MET A 1 -27.04 -12.72 -11.83
N THR A 2 -26.10 -11.95 -12.37
CA THR A 2 -26.29 -11.13 -13.57
C THR A 2 -25.24 -11.43 -14.65
N GLU A 3 -24.10 -12.04 -14.31
CA GLU A 3 -23.16 -12.59 -15.30
C GLU A 3 -23.71 -13.84 -16.01
N ILE A 4 -24.54 -14.65 -15.33
CA ILE A 4 -25.07 -15.91 -15.90
C ILE A 4 -26.21 -15.65 -16.90
N SER A 5 -26.88 -14.49 -16.81
CA SER A 5 -27.96 -14.14 -17.73
C SER A 5 -27.46 -13.48 -19.02
N MET A 6 -26.32 -12.78 -19.00
CA MET A 6 -25.68 -12.25 -20.21
C MET A 6 -25.02 -13.34 -21.06
N GLU A 7 -24.55 -14.44 -20.46
CA GLU A 7 -23.97 -15.58 -21.20
C GLU A 7 -25.00 -16.29 -22.11
N LYS A 8 -26.30 -16.08 -21.90
CA LYS A 8 -27.34 -16.84 -22.59
C LYS A 8 -27.80 -16.25 -23.92
N ASP A 9 -27.61 -14.95 -24.14
CA ASP A 9 -28.03 -14.29 -25.39
C ASP A 9 -26.88 -14.13 -26.42
N LEU A 10 -25.62 -14.34 -26.00
CA LEU A 10 -24.46 -14.44 -26.90
C LEU A 10 -24.39 -15.77 -27.67
N SER A 11 -25.22 -16.76 -27.35
CA SER A 11 -25.11 -18.11 -27.94
C SER A 11 -25.86 -18.29 -29.29
N SER A 12 -26.34 -17.22 -29.94
CA SER A 12 -27.17 -17.35 -31.15
C SER A 12 -26.61 -16.73 -32.45
N ALA A 13 -25.34 -16.30 -32.46
CA ALA A 13 -24.66 -15.88 -33.69
C ALA A 13 -23.25 -16.50 -33.80
N ASN A 14 -23.20 -17.82 -33.99
CA ASN A 14 -21.96 -18.56 -34.25
C ASN A 14 -21.33 -18.13 -35.58
N GLY A 15 -20.20 -17.45 -35.50
CA GLY A 15 -19.27 -17.22 -36.61
C GLY A 15 -17.90 -16.78 -36.09
N ASP A 16 -16.93 -17.70 -36.09
CA ASP A 16 -15.52 -17.40 -35.77
C ASP A 16 -15.06 -16.14 -36.53
N VAL A 17 -14.50 -15.16 -35.82
CA VAL A 17 -13.80 -14.04 -36.45
C VAL A 17 -12.53 -14.60 -37.09
N THR A 18 -12.44 -14.56 -38.42
CA THR A 18 -11.22 -14.99 -39.09
C THR A 18 -10.10 -13.97 -38.81
N ASP A 19 -8.86 -14.41 -38.65
CA ASP A 19 -7.68 -13.52 -38.49
C ASP A 19 -7.59 -12.44 -39.59
N GLN A 20 -8.23 -12.69 -40.74
CA GLN A 20 -8.36 -11.75 -41.86
C GLN A 20 -9.30 -10.56 -41.60
N GLU A 21 -10.28 -10.69 -40.68
CA GLU A 21 -11.22 -9.63 -40.27
C GLU A 21 -10.68 -8.83 -39.06
N LEU A 22 -9.94 -9.51 -38.16
CA LEU A 22 -9.45 -8.91 -36.92
C LEU A 22 -8.35 -7.87 -37.15
N GLN A 23 -7.42 -8.11 -38.08
CA GLN A 23 -6.31 -7.19 -38.32
C GLN A 23 -6.77 -5.85 -38.95
N PRO A 24 -7.62 -5.84 -40.01
CA PRO A 24 -8.22 -4.61 -40.51
C PRO A 24 -9.05 -3.86 -39.46
N ALA A 25 -9.75 -4.60 -38.59
CA ALA A 25 -10.54 -4.00 -37.50
C ALA A 25 -9.66 -3.34 -36.42
N LYS A 26 -8.54 -3.94 -36.05
CA LYS A 26 -7.55 -3.34 -35.12
C LYS A 26 -6.91 -2.10 -35.72
N ASP A 27 -6.55 -2.15 -36.99
CA ASP A 27 -5.99 -1.00 -37.71
C ASP A 27 -7.03 0.13 -37.78
N LEU A 28 -8.30 -0.20 -38.06
CA LEU A 28 -9.41 0.76 -38.08
C LEU A 28 -9.57 1.47 -36.72
N ILE A 29 -9.63 0.72 -35.61
CA ILE A 29 -9.72 1.31 -34.27
C ILE A 29 -8.50 2.18 -33.94
N ALA A 30 -7.30 1.81 -34.37
CA ALA A 30 -6.12 2.67 -34.21
C ALA A 30 -6.27 4.01 -34.94
N PHE A 31 -6.84 4.02 -36.16
CA PHE A 31 -7.15 5.26 -36.88
C PHE A 31 -8.25 6.08 -36.21
N PHE A 32 -9.26 5.44 -35.60
CA PHE A 32 -10.27 6.13 -34.79
C PHE A 32 -9.65 6.86 -33.60
N LEU A 33 -8.74 6.22 -32.88
CA LEU A 33 -8.04 6.83 -31.74
C LEU A 33 -7.16 8.01 -32.17
N ILE A 34 -6.53 7.94 -33.34
CA ILE A 34 -5.76 9.05 -33.91
C ILE A 34 -6.71 10.20 -34.29
N ALA A 35 -7.84 9.90 -34.93
CA ALA A 35 -8.84 10.91 -35.28
C ALA A 35 -9.38 11.61 -34.04
N MET A 36 -9.74 10.88 -32.98
CA MET A 36 -10.15 11.45 -31.69
C MET A 36 -9.10 12.40 -31.10
N LYS A 37 -7.82 11.99 -31.10
CA LYS A 37 -6.74 12.85 -30.60
C LYS A 37 -6.60 14.13 -31.43
N ASN A 38 -6.76 14.04 -32.75
CA ASN A 38 -6.67 15.20 -33.62
C ASN A 38 -7.87 16.16 -33.45
N TYR A 39 -9.08 15.64 -33.21
CA TYR A 39 -10.25 16.45 -32.86
C TYR A 39 -10.10 17.20 -31.54
N ALA A 40 -9.40 16.60 -30.58
CA ALA A 40 -9.15 17.25 -29.30
C ALA A 40 -8.05 18.32 -29.35
N LEU A 41 -7.11 18.21 -30.29
CA LEU A 41 -5.93 19.09 -30.37
C LEU A 41 -6.10 20.24 -31.35
N TYR A 42 -7.01 20.13 -32.33
CA TYR A 42 -7.15 21.09 -33.41
C TYR A 42 -8.63 21.45 -33.67
N PRO A 43 -8.93 22.70 -34.07
CA PRO A 43 -10.28 23.10 -34.49
C PRO A 43 -10.79 22.28 -35.69
N GLU A 44 -12.11 22.18 -35.83
CA GLU A 44 -12.81 21.41 -36.89
C GLU A 44 -12.37 21.79 -38.32
N ASP A 45 -11.95 23.05 -38.53
CA ASP A 45 -11.51 23.58 -39.83
C ASP A 45 -10.05 23.23 -40.19
N ASN A 46 -9.31 22.51 -39.35
CA ASN A 46 -7.91 22.18 -39.60
C ASN A 46 -7.80 21.05 -40.65
N GLU A 47 -6.89 21.22 -41.63
CA GLU A 47 -6.59 20.21 -42.66
C GLU A 47 -6.27 18.83 -42.05
N THR A 48 -5.66 18.79 -40.87
CA THR A 48 -5.29 17.56 -40.16
C THR A 48 -6.52 16.77 -39.69
N VAL A 49 -7.57 17.46 -39.23
CA VAL A 49 -8.83 16.84 -38.78
C VAL A 49 -9.61 16.31 -39.97
N GLN A 50 -9.72 17.12 -41.04
CA GLN A 50 -10.38 16.72 -42.28
C GLN A 50 -9.70 15.51 -42.95
N GLN A 51 -8.36 15.47 -42.96
CA GLN A 51 -7.59 14.32 -43.44
C GLN A 51 -7.83 13.08 -42.57
N SER A 52 -7.93 13.23 -41.25
CA SER A 52 -8.18 12.12 -40.33
C SER A 52 -9.56 11.50 -40.54
N VAL A 53 -10.61 12.32 -40.70
CA VAL A 53 -11.96 11.87 -41.04
C VAL A 53 -11.99 11.15 -42.39
N THR A 54 -11.33 11.72 -43.41
CA THR A 54 -11.25 11.12 -44.75
C THR A 54 -10.53 9.76 -44.71
N ASN A 55 -9.49 9.63 -43.88
CA ASN A 55 -8.78 8.37 -43.71
C ASN A 55 -9.68 7.32 -43.02
N VAL A 56 -10.40 7.68 -41.97
CA VAL A 56 -11.38 6.79 -41.30
C VAL A 56 -12.47 6.34 -42.27
N ALA A 57 -13.06 7.27 -43.02
CA ALA A 57 -14.08 6.96 -44.02
C ALA A 57 -13.57 6.02 -45.12
N THR A 58 -12.35 6.23 -45.58
CA THR A 58 -11.72 5.36 -46.59
C THR A 58 -11.55 3.95 -46.06
N ARG A 59 -11.07 3.80 -44.83
CA ARG A 59 -10.87 2.50 -44.17
C ARG A 59 -12.17 1.79 -43.84
N LEU A 60 -13.21 2.53 -43.42
CA LEU A 60 -14.56 1.99 -43.25
C LEU A 60 -15.10 1.45 -44.57
N ASN A 61 -14.97 2.22 -45.66
CA ASN A 61 -15.41 1.77 -46.99
C ASN A 61 -14.61 0.57 -47.53
N GLU A 62 -13.32 0.47 -47.22
CA GLU A 62 -12.52 -0.72 -47.51
C GLU A 62 -12.99 -1.94 -46.70
N PHE A 63 -13.33 -1.73 -45.42
CA PHE A 63 -13.85 -2.77 -44.53
C PHE A 63 -15.22 -3.28 -44.99
N PHE A 64 -16.15 -2.36 -45.33
CA PHE A 64 -17.50 -2.70 -45.79
C PHE A 64 -17.50 -3.58 -47.04
N LYS A 65 -16.59 -3.34 -47.99
CA LYS A 65 -16.47 -4.13 -49.23
C LYS A 65 -16.13 -5.60 -49.01
N VAL A 66 -15.50 -5.93 -47.88
CA VAL A 66 -14.97 -7.28 -47.61
C VAL A 66 -15.74 -7.97 -46.49
N HIS A 67 -16.10 -7.25 -45.42
CA HIS A 67 -16.63 -7.81 -44.18
C HIS A 67 -18.03 -7.29 -43.81
N GLY A 68 -18.59 -6.35 -44.56
CA GLY A 68 -19.88 -5.72 -44.25
C GLY A 68 -19.79 -4.73 -43.09
N ASN A 69 -20.90 -4.48 -42.40
CA ASN A 69 -21.01 -3.47 -41.33
C ASN A 69 -19.98 -3.69 -40.21
N PHE A 70 -19.46 -2.59 -39.66
CA PHE A 70 -18.47 -2.63 -38.59
C PHE A 70 -19.13 -2.37 -37.24
N ARG A 71 -19.24 -3.41 -36.40
CA ARG A 71 -19.80 -3.32 -35.04
C ARG A 71 -18.75 -3.68 -33.99
N PHE A 72 -18.55 -2.83 -32.99
CA PHE A 72 -17.75 -3.18 -31.82
C PHE A 72 -18.57 -3.03 -30.53
N HIS A 73 -18.32 -3.92 -29.57
CA HIS A 73 -18.90 -3.89 -28.23
C HIS A 73 -17.95 -3.16 -27.28
N VAL A 74 -18.55 -2.49 -26.31
CA VAL A 74 -17.86 -1.66 -25.34
C VAL A 74 -17.86 -2.36 -23.99
N ARG A 75 -16.69 -2.38 -23.34
CA ARG A 75 -16.50 -2.79 -21.95
C ARG A 75 -15.64 -1.74 -21.24
N ARG A 76 -15.69 -1.71 -19.91
CA ARG A 76 -15.03 -0.68 -19.06
C ARG A 76 -13.60 -0.31 -19.47
N ASP A 77 -12.78 -1.29 -19.86
CA ASP A 77 -11.36 -1.12 -20.21
C ASP A 77 -11.01 -1.53 -21.66
N ARG A 78 -11.99 -1.99 -22.46
CA ARG A 78 -11.73 -2.66 -23.76
C ARG A 78 -12.84 -2.46 -24.79
N LEU A 79 -12.45 -2.45 -26.06
CA LEU A 79 -13.34 -2.58 -27.21
C LEU A 79 -13.21 -3.99 -27.80
N LEU A 80 -14.33 -4.63 -28.07
CA LEU A 80 -14.41 -6.02 -28.53
C LEU A 80 -15.08 -6.11 -29.90
N LEU A 81 -14.55 -6.95 -30.79
CA LEU A 81 -15.26 -7.40 -31.99
C LEU A 81 -15.70 -8.84 -31.76
N ARG A 82 -17.00 -9.05 -31.58
CA ARG A 82 -17.55 -10.32 -31.06
C ARG A 82 -16.87 -10.64 -29.71
N ASP A 83 -15.92 -11.58 -29.68
CA ASP A 83 -15.18 -11.99 -28.47
C ASP A 83 -13.68 -11.62 -28.48
N GLU A 84 -13.19 -10.95 -29.53
CA GLU A 84 -11.78 -10.61 -29.69
C GLU A 84 -11.49 -9.15 -29.32
N VAL A 85 -10.38 -8.90 -28.63
CA VAL A 85 -10.00 -7.56 -28.16
C VAL A 85 -9.43 -6.73 -29.33
N LEU A 86 -10.16 -5.67 -29.71
CA LEU A 86 -9.69 -4.68 -30.68
C LEU A 86 -8.76 -3.65 -30.05
N HIS A 87 -9.08 -3.20 -28.84
CA HIS A 87 -8.28 -2.22 -28.11
C HIS A 87 -8.43 -2.43 -26.60
N GLN A 88 -7.31 -2.28 -25.88
CA GLN A 88 -7.28 -2.24 -24.42
C GLN A 88 -6.51 -0.98 -24.02
N GLY A 89 -7.16 -0.12 -23.25
CA GLY A 89 -6.56 1.11 -22.75
C GLY A 89 -6.66 1.19 -21.23
N ALA A 90 -5.78 1.97 -20.60
CA ALA A 90 -5.83 2.14 -19.14
C ALA A 90 -7.17 2.76 -18.70
N PRO A 91 -7.74 2.37 -17.55
CA PRO A 91 -9.06 2.80 -17.08
C PRO A 91 -8.97 4.20 -16.43
N HIS A 92 -8.68 5.23 -17.22
CA HIS A 92 -8.64 6.63 -16.79
C HIS A 92 -9.37 7.54 -17.78
N VAL A 93 -9.69 8.76 -17.32
CA VAL A 93 -10.37 9.83 -18.06
C VAL A 93 -9.66 10.07 -19.40
N GLY A 94 -10.42 9.98 -20.50
CA GLY A 94 -9.94 10.22 -21.88
C GLY A 94 -9.71 8.99 -22.76
N ASN A 95 -9.92 7.76 -22.26
CA ASN A 95 -9.94 6.54 -23.08
C ASN A 95 -11.32 6.33 -23.74
N MET A 96 -11.37 6.07 -25.06
CA MET A 96 -12.61 5.83 -25.82
C MET A 96 -13.49 4.74 -25.22
N ALA A 97 -12.89 3.63 -24.75
CA ALA A 97 -13.65 2.54 -24.14
C ALA A 97 -14.32 2.96 -22.83
N PHE A 98 -13.65 3.82 -22.06
CA PHE A 98 -14.16 4.35 -20.80
C PHE A 98 -15.28 5.37 -21.03
N VAL A 99 -15.12 6.31 -21.97
CA VAL A 99 -16.13 7.33 -22.30
C VAL A 99 -17.43 6.67 -22.77
N LEU A 100 -17.34 5.73 -23.71
CA LEU A 100 -18.51 5.00 -24.20
C LEU A 100 -19.18 4.15 -23.11
N PHE A 101 -18.39 3.55 -22.22
CA PHE A 101 -18.91 2.71 -21.13
C PHE A 101 -19.55 3.54 -20.01
N ARG A 102 -18.96 4.69 -19.65
CA ARG A 102 -19.48 5.65 -18.67
C ARG A 102 -20.92 6.02 -19.00
N ASP A 103 -21.16 6.30 -20.28
CA ASP A 103 -22.44 6.77 -20.80
C ASP A 103 -23.35 5.59 -21.23
N GLY A 104 -23.06 4.37 -20.79
CA GLY A 104 -23.95 3.22 -20.97
C GLY A 104 -24.09 2.66 -22.38
N ILE A 105 -23.21 3.03 -23.33
CA ILE A 105 -23.21 2.47 -24.68
C ILE A 105 -22.65 1.04 -24.65
N LEU A 106 -23.46 0.08 -25.10
CA LEU A 106 -23.10 -1.35 -25.19
C LEU A 106 -22.36 -1.69 -26.47
N TRP A 107 -22.80 -1.16 -27.60
CA TRP A 107 -22.13 -1.31 -28.90
C TRP A 107 -22.44 -0.16 -29.84
N VAL A 108 -21.52 0.05 -30.79
CA VAL A 108 -21.67 1.00 -31.90
C VAL A 108 -21.46 0.24 -33.21
N GLU A 109 -22.35 0.46 -34.18
CA GLU A 109 -22.30 -0.13 -35.53
C GLU A 109 -22.30 0.96 -36.60
N PHE A 110 -21.32 0.90 -37.49
CA PHE A 110 -21.19 1.71 -38.69
C PHE A 110 -21.67 0.89 -39.90
N GLN A 111 -22.60 1.46 -40.67
CA GLN A 111 -23.23 0.80 -41.81
C GLN A 111 -22.66 1.27 -43.15
N GLU A 112 -22.75 0.41 -44.16
CA GLU A 112 -22.36 0.77 -45.53
C GLU A 112 -23.17 1.98 -46.03
N GLY A 113 -22.48 2.97 -46.60
CA GLY A 113 -23.08 4.23 -47.05
C GLY A 113 -22.82 5.44 -46.15
N ILE A 114 -22.08 5.26 -45.04
CA ILE A 114 -21.77 6.37 -44.12
C ILE A 114 -21.06 7.55 -44.81
N GLU A 115 -21.60 8.75 -44.57
CA GLU A 115 -21.08 10.00 -45.10
C GLU A 115 -19.96 10.58 -44.21
N LEU A 116 -19.10 11.42 -44.80
CA LEU A 116 -18.04 12.12 -44.07
C LEU A 116 -18.58 13.03 -42.95
N THR A 117 -19.77 13.60 -43.17
CA THR A 117 -20.51 14.44 -42.23
C THR A 117 -20.96 13.65 -41.00
N GLU A 118 -21.40 12.40 -41.17
CA GLU A 118 -21.79 11.51 -40.06
C GLU A 118 -20.57 11.11 -39.21
N ILE A 119 -19.44 10.78 -39.85
CA ILE A 119 -18.20 10.45 -39.14
C ILE A 119 -17.67 11.67 -38.37
N ALA A 120 -17.68 12.84 -39.00
CA ALA A 120 -17.28 14.09 -38.35
C ALA A 120 -18.20 14.43 -37.17
N GLY A 121 -19.53 14.27 -37.35
CA GLY A 121 -20.52 14.47 -36.29
C GLY A 121 -20.31 13.51 -35.11
N PHE A 122 -20.04 12.24 -35.38
CA PHE A 122 -19.73 11.26 -34.33
C PHE A 122 -18.49 11.64 -33.52
N PHE A 123 -17.39 12.06 -34.17
CA PHE A 123 -16.19 12.49 -33.45
C PHE A 123 -16.38 13.82 -32.71
N LYS A 124 -17.19 14.73 -33.24
CA LYS A 124 -17.56 15.97 -32.57
C LYS A 124 -18.29 15.70 -31.26
N ILE A 125 -19.32 14.86 -31.31
CA ILE A 125 -20.08 14.43 -30.14
C ILE A 125 -19.15 13.72 -29.14
N LEU A 126 -18.36 12.73 -29.58
CA LEU A 126 -17.39 12.06 -28.70
C LEU A 126 -16.36 13.01 -28.06
N ASN A 127 -15.95 14.07 -28.75
CA ASN A 127 -15.00 15.04 -28.22
C ASN A 127 -15.65 16.01 -27.24
N GLN A 128 -16.91 16.39 -27.47
CA GLN A 128 -17.70 17.22 -26.54
C GLN A 128 -17.97 16.50 -25.21
N HIS A 129 -18.20 15.19 -25.24
CA HIS A 129 -18.44 14.37 -24.03
C HIS A 129 -17.17 13.66 -23.53
N ARG A 130 -15.97 14.10 -23.93
CA ARG A 130 -14.71 13.45 -23.54
C ARG A 130 -14.31 13.74 -22.09
N GLU A 131 -14.68 14.92 -21.60
CA GLU A 131 -14.50 15.35 -20.21
C GLU A 131 -15.78 15.01 -19.41
N THR A 132 -15.79 15.21 -18.09
CA THR A 132 -16.89 14.83 -17.18
C THR A 132 -18.26 15.35 -17.69
N PRO A 133 -19.38 14.64 -17.44
CA PRO A 133 -20.73 14.93 -17.99
C PRO A 133 -21.27 16.35 -17.70
N GLU A 134 -20.58 17.09 -16.87
CA GLU A 134 -20.84 18.45 -16.39
C GLU A 134 -20.52 19.55 -17.42
N GLU A 135 -19.53 19.34 -18.30
CA GLU A 135 -19.19 20.31 -19.36
C GLU A 135 -19.99 20.12 -20.65
N SER A 136 -20.72 19.01 -20.78
CA SER A 136 -21.48 18.68 -21.98
C SER A 136 -22.98 18.81 -21.71
N GLU A 137 -23.70 19.57 -22.54
CA GLU A 137 -25.17 19.66 -22.49
C GLU A 137 -25.79 18.28 -22.79
N GLY A 138 -25.93 17.45 -21.75
CA GLY A 138 -26.53 16.11 -21.81
C GLY A 138 -25.54 14.95 -21.84
N ASP A 139 -26.08 13.74 -21.71
CA ASP A 139 -25.33 12.48 -21.83
C ASP A 139 -25.04 12.16 -23.31
N LEU A 140 -23.90 11.51 -23.59
CA LEU A 140 -23.45 11.11 -24.92
C LEU A 140 -24.50 10.27 -25.66
N VAL A 141 -25.23 9.40 -24.95
CA VAL A 141 -26.33 8.61 -25.56
C VAL A 141 -27.44 9.52 -26.07
N THR A 142 -27.77 10.56 -25.30
CA THR A 142 -28.79 11.53 -25.69
C THR A 142 -28.32 12.33 -26.90
N ALA A 143 -27.07 12.79 -26.91
CA ALA A 143 -26.50 13.50 -28.06
C ALA A 143 -26.42 12.64 -29.33
N LEU A 144 -26.06 11.36 -29.21
CA LEU A 144 -26.07 10.42 -30.33
C LEU A 144 -27.49 10.12 -30.82
N TRP A 145 -28.47 10.09 -29.93
CA TRP A 145 -29.88 9.90 -30.27
C TRP A 145 -30.47 11.13 -30.99
N GLU A 146 -30.18 12.33 -30.50
CA GLU A 146 -30.63 13.60 -31.10
C GLU A 146 -30.00 13.88 -32.46
N ALA A 147 -28.76 13.45 -32.68
CA ALA A 147 -28.05 13.63 -33.94
C ALA A 147 -28.64 12.82 -35.11
N GLN A 148 -29.46 11.79 -34.84
CA GLN A 148 -30.22 11.01 -35.83
C GLN A 148 -29.42 10.59 -37.07
N PHE A 149 -28.20 10.08 -36.88
CA PHE A 149 -27.33 9.63 -37.98
C PHE A 149 -27.95 8.44 -38.76
N PRO A 150 -28.15 8.54 -40.09
CA PRO A 150 -28.73 7.47 -40.90
C PRO A 150 -27.96 6.13 -40.91
N HIS A 151 -26.62 6.18 -40.87
CA HIS A 151 -25.75 5.00 -41.02
C HIS A 151 -24.95 4.65 -39.75
N LEU A 152 -25.26 5.29 -38.61
CA LEU A 152 -24.68 4.96 -37.31
C LEU A 152 -25.77 4.42 -36.38
N ARG A 153 -25.59 3.20 -35.88
CA ARG A 153 -26.47 2.60 -34.87
C ARG A 153 -25.71 2.40 -33.58
N HIS A 154 -26.40 2.56 -32.46
CA HIS A 154 -25.88 2.26 -31.15
C HIS A 154 -26.96 1.58 -30.32
N GLU A 155 -26.55 0.78 -29.35
CA GLU A 155 -27.42 0.31 -28.26
C GLU A 155 -26.84 0.84 -26.96
N ALA A 156 -27.69 1.48 -26.17
CA ALA A 156 -27.38 1.91 -24.82
C ALA A 156 -28.30 1.16 -23.86
N THR A 157 -27.81 0.86 -22.66
CA THR A 157 -28.67 0.39 -21.58
C THR A 157 -29.20 1.62 -20.84
N ASP A 158 -30.46 1.59 -20.42
CA ASP A 158 -30.94 2.48 -19.36
C ASP A 158 -30.20 2.08 -18.08
N ILE A 159 -28.96 2.52 -17.93
CA ILE A 159 -28.22 2.38 -16.68
C ILE A 159 -28.80 3.45 -15.74
N PHE A 160 -30.01 3.20 -15.26
CA PHE A 160 -30.25 3.45 -13.86
C PHE A 160 -29.12 2.75 -13.11
N LEU A 161 -28.49 3.47 -12.19
CA LEU A 161 -27.52 2.99 -11.21
C LEU A 161 -28.01 1.70 -10.53
N GLU A 162 -27.91 0.55 -11.20
CA GLU A 162 -28.41 -0.74 -10.69
C GLU A 162 -27.26 -1.65 -10.19
N ASP A 163 -26.01 -1.20 -10.26
CA ASP A 163 -24.87 -1.86 -9.59
C ASP A 163 -24.12 -0.96 -8.59
N GLU A 164 -24.55 0.29 -8.41
CA GLU A 164 -24.44 0.94 -7.10
C GLU A 164 -25.70 0.57 -6.34
N THR A 165 -25.56 -0.02 -5.15
CA THR A 165 -26.68 -0.08 -4.22
C THR A 165 -27.05 1.35 -3.88
N LEU A 166 -27.92 1.98 -4.68
CA LEU A 166 -28.69 3.13 -4.26
C LEU A 166 -29.46 2.68 -3.03
N VAL A 167 -28.92 3.01 -1.87
CA VAL A 167 -29.68 2.96 -0.62
C VAL A 167 -30.87 3.89 -0.85
N ASP A 168 -32.06 3.32 -0.92
CA ASP A 168 -33.29 4.10 -1.05
C ASP A 168 -33.50 4.88 0.26
N PHE A 169 -32.96 6.09 0.31
CA PHE A 169 -33.13 7.01 1.45
C PHE A 169 -34.61 7.38 1.69
N SER A 170 -35.52 7.09 0.75
CA SER A 170 -36.96 7.25 0.93
C SER A 170 -37.54 6.33 2.02
N LEU A 171 -36.79 5.30 2.44
CA LEU A 171 -37.17 4.39 3.53
C LEU A 171 -36.85 4.96 4.93
N LEU A 172 -36.00 5.98 5.03
CA LEU A 172 -35.76 6.72 6.27
C LEU A 172 -36.91 7.69 6.52
N ARG A 173 -38.08 7.14 6.84
CA ARG A 173 -39.17 7.93 7.41
C ARG A 173 -38.73 8.44 8.78
N VAL A 174 -38.37 9.71 8.82
CA VAL A 174 -38.39 10.50 10.06
C VAL A 174 -39.84 10.42 10.57
N VAL A 175 -40.06 9.57 11.57
CA VAL A 175 -41.30 9.62 12.33
C VAL A 175 -41.15 10.84 13.22
N ASP A 176 -41.88 11.91 12.87
CA ASP A 176 -42.04 13.05 13.77
C ASP A 176 -42.57 12.53 15.11
N GLU A 177 -41.71 12.50 16.13
CA GLU A 177 -42.15 12.24 17.49
C GLU A 177 -42.98 13.44 17.98
N GLU A 178 -44.27 13.15 18.11
CA GLU A 178 -45.31 13.84 18.87
C GLU A 178 -44.82 15.01 19.75
N HIS A 179 -44.82 16.22 19.18
CA HIS A 179 -44.97 17.42 20.00
C HIS A 179 -46.44 17.60 20.38
N ARG A 180 -46.74 17.20 21.62
CA ARG A 180 -47.96 17.55 22.33
C ARG A 180 -48.14 19.07 22.42
N GLY A 181 -49.15 19.55 21.71
CA GLY A 181 -50.17 20.45 22.24
C GLY A 181 -49.84 21.94 22.26
N GLY A 182 -50.63 22.71 21.49
CA GLY A 182 -50.81 24.15 21.68
C GLY A 182 -51.25 24.83 20.41
N ASP A 183 -52.57 24.99 20.28
CA ASP A 183 -53.35 25.96 19.48
C ASP A 183 -52.58 26.86 18.52
N GLU A 184 -52.92 26.77 17.22
CA GLU A 184 -53.09 27.91 16.29
C GLU A 184 -53.80 27.38 15.04
N GLU A 185 -55.13 27.27 15.13
CA GLU A 185 -56.01 27.41 13.97
C GLU A 185 -55.96 28.90 13.54
N GLU A 186 -56.01 29.14 12.23
CA GLU A 186 -56.04 30.45 11.53
C GLU A 186 -54.69 30.97 11.01
N GLU A 187 -54.31 30.54 9.79
CA GLU A 187 -53.77 31.40 8.70
C GLU A 187 -53.37 30.54 7.47
N GLU A 188 -54.33 29.83 6.86
CA GLU A 188 -54.11 29.07 5.61
C GLU A 188 -54.99 29.56 4.45
N GLN A 189 -55.30 30.86 4.41
CA GLN A 189 -56.17 31.43 3.36
C GLN A 189 -55.64 32.67 2.62
N ASP A 190 -54.43 33.15 2.87
CA ASP A 190 -53.98 34.44 2.29
C ASP A 190 -52.79 34.39 1.30
N ILE A 191 -52.44 33.21 0.75
CA ILE A 191 -51.42 33.10 -0.32
C ILE A 191 -52.02 32.72 -1.68
N ALA A 192 -53.33 32.46 -1.77
CA ALA A 192 -53.99 32.08 -3.02
C ALA A 192 -54.57 33.27 -3.84
N GLN A 193 -54.31 34.52 -3.46
CA GLN A 193 -54.97 35.68 -4.07
C GLN A 193 -54.05 36.90 -4.27
N ALA A 194 -52.94 36.73 -4.99
CA ALA A 194 -52.16 37.89 -5.42
C ALA A 194 -51.32 37.71 -6.70
N VAL A 195 -51.76 36.97 -7.74
CA VAL A 195 -51.29 37.23 -9.12
C VAL A 195 -52.37 36.87 -10.13
N ALA A 196 -53.38 37.72 -10.25
CA ALA A 196 -54.23 37.78 -11.44
C ALA A 196 -54.03 39.17 -12.07
N ASP A 197 -52.90 39.34 -12.74
CA ASP A 197 -52.65 40.49 -13.62
C ASP A 197 -52.52 39.96 -15.06
N PRO A 198 -53.44 40.26 -15.98
CA PRO A 198 -53.44 39.68 -17.33
C PRO A 198 -52.43 40.31 -18.30
N ASP A 199 -51.66 41.32 -17.89
CA ASP A 199 -50.79 42.10 -18.78
C ASP A 199 -49.30 42.03 -18.41
N ARG A 200 -48.76 40.82 -18.20
CA ARG A 200 -47.32 40.60 -18.29
C ARG A 200 -46.99 39.88 -19.58
N ASP A 201 -46.50 40.67 -20.53
CA ASP A 201 -45.82 40.20 -21.73
C ASP A 201 -44.97 38.96 -21.41
N THR A 202 -45.24 37.90 -22.17
CA THR A 202 -44.50 36.65 -22.20
C THR A 202 -43.10 36.86 -22.79
N ALA A 203 -42.28 37.67 -22.14
CA ALA A 203 -40.84 37.56 -22.18
C ALA A 203 -40.46 36.71 -20.96
N MET A 204 -40.70 35.40 -21.10
CA MET A 204 -40.15 34.37 -20.24
C MET A 204 -38.65 34.68 -20.09
N GLY A 205 -38.20 34.97 -18.87
CA GLY A 205 -36.87 35.52 -18.60
C GLY A 205 -35.78 34.71 -19.26
N GLU A 206 -35.31 35.18 -20.41
CA GLU A 206 -34.08 34.69 -21.03
C GLU A 206 -32.96 35.12 -20.09
N LEU A 207 -32.27 34.12 -19.51
CA LEU A 207 -31.10 34.36 -18.68
C LEU A 207 -30.15 35.29 -19.44
N THR A 208 -29.81 36.41 -18.81
CA THR A 208 -28.85 37.32 -19.41
C THR A 208 -27.50 36.60 -19.52
N PRO A 209 -26.64 36.96 -20.49
CA PRO A 209 -25.31 36.36 -20.63
C PRO A 209 -24.46 36.45 -19.34
N GLU A 210 -24.71 37.48 -18.52
CA GLU A 210 -24.05 37.66 -17.22
C GLU A 210 -24.58 36.68 -16.16
N GLU A 211 -25.89 36.41 -16.13
CA GLU A 211 -26.49 35.40 -15.27
C GLU A 211 -26.08 33.99 -15.69
N MET A 212 -25.97 33.72 -17.00
CA MET A 212 -25.49 32.45 -17.53
C MET A 212 -24.02 32.20 -17.13
N ASN A 213 -23.14 33.20 -17.27
CA ASN A 213 -21.75 33.08 -16.84
C ASN A 213 -21.63 32.87 -15.33
N LYS A 214 -22.49 33.53 -14.53
CA LYS A 214 -22.49 33.37 -13.07
C LYS A 214 -23.03 32.00 -12.65
N LEU A 215 -24.03 31.48 -13.36
CA LEU A 215 -24.53 30.11 -13.17
C LEU A 215 -23.44 29.10 -13.54
N GLN A 216 -22.74 29.28 -14.66
CA GLN A 216 -21.60 28.44 -15.04
C GLN A 216 -20.48 28.51 -14.01
N GLU A 217 -20.20 29.68 -13.42
CA GLU A 217 -19.21 29.81 -12.35
C GLU A 217 -19.64 29.08 -11.07
N MET A 218 -20.92 29.17 -10.68
CA MET A 218 -21.48 28.44 -9.55
C MET A 218 -21.47 26.92 -9.77
N VAL A 219 -21.80 26.48 -10.99
CA VAL A 219 -21.76 25.08 -11.41
C VAL A 219 -20.31 24.58 -11.35
N LEU A 220 -19.35 25.29 -11.93
CA LEU A 220 -17.91 24.95 -11.83
C LEU A 220 -17.33 24.98 -10.40
N GLU A 221 -17.97 25.66 -9.45
CA GLU A 221 -17.63 25.62 -8.03
C GLU A 221 -18.23 24.40 -7.32
N ASP A 222 -19.46 24.01 -7.68
CA ASP A 222 -20.18 22.84 -7.16
C ASP A 222 -19.58 21.52 -7.70
N GLU A 223 -19.20 21.50 -8.97
CA GLU A 223 -18.56 20.36 -9.66
C GLU A 223 -17.13 20.07 -9.17
N LYS A 224 -16.50 21.05 -8.51
CA LYS A 224 -15.24 20.84 -7.80
C LYS A 224 -15.43 20.30 -6.39
N HIS A 225 -16.64 20.35 -5.85
CA HIS A 225 -16.98 19.71 -4.59
C HIS A 225 -17.32 18.25 -4.90
N ASP A 226 -16.38 17.35 -4.61
CA ASP A 226 -16.70 15.93 -4.50
C ASP A 226 -17.72 15.77 -3.36
N ASN A 227 -18.99 15.59 -3.73
CA ASN A 227 -20.10 15.40 -2.77
C ASN A 227 -19.95 14.13 -1.93
N ILE A 228 -18.94 13.29 -2.20
CA ILE A 228 -18.59 12.12 -1.39
C ILE A 228 -18.33 12.52 0.06
N GLU A 229 -17.62 13.64 0.32
CA GLU A 229 -17.37 14.07 1.70
C GLU A 229 -18.67 14.46 2.42
N GLU A 230 -19.60 15.12 1.72
CA GLU A 230 -20.91 15.49 2.27
C GLU A 230 -21.81 14.27 2.48
N ILE A 231 -21.79 13.32 1.56
CA ILE A 231 -22.51 12.03 1.67
C ILE A 231 -21.98 11.25 2.88
N LEU A 232 -20.66 11.18 3.05
CA LEU A 232 -20.05 10.54 4.20
C LEU A 232 -20.48 11.24 5.49
N ASP A 233 -20.47 12.57 5.54
CA ASP A 233 -20.89 13.33 6.72
C ASP A 233 -22.36 13.05 7.08
N VAL A 234 -23.25 13.03 6.09
CA VAL A 234 -24.66 12.66 6.29
C VAL A 234 -24.79 11.22 6.79
N LEU A 235 -24.07 10.26 6.20
CA LEU A 235 -24.06 8.87 6.65
C LEU A 235 -23.55 8.74 8.09
N MET A 236 -22.51 9.49 8.47
CA MET A 236 -22.01 9.50 9.85
C MET A 236 -23.04 10.05 10.83
N VAL A 237 -23.81 11.08 10.45
CA VAL A 237 -24.92 11.59 11.26
C VAL A 237 -26.03 10.54 11.41
N ILE A 238 -26.41 9.87 10.32
CA ILE A 238 -27.42 8.79 10.35
C ILE A 238 -26.93 7.67 11.28
N LEU A 239 -25.68 7.25 11.17
CA LEU A 239 -25.09 6.25 12.06
C LEU A 239 -25.01 6.73 13.53
N ARG A 240 -24.93 8.02 13.80
CA ARG A 240 -24.97 8.53 15.19
C ARG A 240 -26.39 8.51 15.76
N GLU A 241 -27.38 8.97 14.98
CA GLU A 241 -28.73 9.18 15.48
C GLU A 241 -29.64 7.94 15.29
N HIS A 242 -29.63 7.31 14.12
CA HIS A 242 -30.59 6.28 13.70
C HIS A 242 -29.91 5.04 13.10
N ILE A 243 -29.41 4.13 13.94
CA ILE A 243 -28.92 2.83 13.49
C ILE A 243 -29.99 1.75 13.67
N GLU A 244 -30.53 1.24 12.56
CA GLU A 244 -31.19 -0.07 12.53
C GLU A 244 -30.20 -1.20 12.21
N GLU A 245 -30.45 -2.40 12.72
CA GLU A 245 -29.54 -3.56 12.54
C GLU A 245 -29.38 -3.98 11.08
N LYS A 246 -30.42 -3.80 10.26
CA LYS A 246 -30.39 -4.14 8.84
C LYS A 246 -29.55 -3.17 8.03
N ASP A 247 -29.73 -1.87 8.27
CA ASP A 247 -29.10 -0.82 7.47
C ASP A 247 -27.62 -0.68 7.81
N LEU A 248 -27.22 -1.00 9.04
CA LEU A 248 -25.82 -0.92 9.46
C LEU A 248 -24.88 -1.76 8.58
N GLU A 249 -25.28 -2.98 8.23
CA GLU A 249 -24.43 -3.88 7.44
C GLU A 249 -24.23 -3.36 6.01
N ASP A 250 -25.30 -2.82 5.40
CA ASP A 250 -25.25 -2.24 4.06
C ASP A 250 -24.42 -0.95 4.04
N VAL A 251 -24.58 -0.08 5.05
CA VAL A 251 -23.76 1.12 5.21
C VAL A 251 -22.28 0.76 5.43
N LEU A 252 -21.96 -0.22 6.28
CA LEU A 252 -20.58 -0.64 6.50
C LEU A 252 -19.96 -1.26 5.25
N LYS A 253 -20.75 -1.96 4.43
CA LYS A 253 -20.30 -2.49 3.14
C LYS A 253 -19.97 -1.35 2.18
N PHE A 254 -20.81 -0.33 2.09
CA PHE A 254 -20.56 0.87 1.29
C PHE A 254 -19.28 1.59 1.76
N LEU A 255 -19.18 1.91 3.06
CA LEU A 255 -18.01 2.58 3.64
C LEU A 255 -16.70 1.82 3.43
N ARG A 256 -16.75 0.48 3.31
CA ARG A 256 -15.57 -0.33 3.01
C ARG A 256 -15.07 -0.10 1.59
N GLU A 257 -15.98 -0.04 0.61
CA GLU A 257 -15.63 0.23 -0.78
C GLU A 257 -15.14 1.68 -0.94
N GLU A 258 -15.80 2.64 -0.27
CA GLU A 258 -15.35 4.04 -0.25
C GLU A 258 -13.96 4.20 0.37
N PHE A 259 -13.71 3.55 1.51
CA PHE A 259 -12.38 3.56 2.12
C PHE A 259 -11.31 2.98 1.17
N ARG A 260 -11.63 1.88 0.48
CA ARG A 260 -10.73 1.28 -0.52
C ARG A 260 -10.51 2.21 -1.72
N GLY A 261 -11.57 2.87 -2.21
CA GLY A 261 -11.54 3.84 -3.30
C GLY A 261 -10.65 5.03 -2.96
N ALA A 262 -10.88 5.65 -1.80
CA ALA A 262 -10.10 6.79 -1.30
C ALA A 262 -8.60 6.44 -1.16
N LEU A 263 -8.26 5.23 -0.70
CA LEU A 263 -6.86 4.78 -0.70
C LEU A 263 -6.27 4.66 -2.10
N SER A 264 -7.03 4.14 -3.06
CA SER A 264 -6.61 3.96 -4.45
C SER A 264 -6.40 5.29 -5.18
N MET A 265 -7.26 6.28 -4.89
CA MET A 265 -7.20 7.62 -5.47
C MET A 265 -6.25 8.57 -4.72
N VAL A 266 -5.58 8.10 -3.67
CA VAL A 266 -4.65 8.90 -2.84
C VAL A 266 -5.36 10.00 -2.01
N GLU A 267 -6.67 9.85 -1.79
CA GLU A 267 -7.50 10.71 -0.94
C GLU A 267 -7.36 10.33 0.54
N PHE A 268 -6.13 10.37 1.05
CA PHE A 268 -5.83 9.95 2.41
C PHE A 268 -6.51 10.80 3.50
N GLN A 269 -7.01 11.99 3.16
CA GLN A 269 -7.79 12.81 4.11
C GLN A 269 -9.18 12.22 4.31
N VAL A 270 -9.88 11.87 3.22
CA VAL A 270 -11.20 11.24 3.26
C VAL A 270 -11.13 9.88 3.96
N ALA A 271 -10.17 9.04 3.56
CA ALA A 271 -9.96 7.74 4.19
C ALA A 271 -9.66 7.84 5.70
N LEU A 272 -8.96 8.89 6.11
CA LEU A 272 -8.65 9.14 7.51
C LEU A 272 -9.90 9.59 8.29
N LYS A 273 -10.63 10.59 7.78
CA LYS A 273 -11.85 11.11 8.38
C LYS A 273 -12.87 9.99 8.60
N LEU A 274 -13.11 9.16 7.58
CA LEU A 274 -14.01 8.00 7.66
C LEU A 274 -13.66 7.07 8.82
N LEU A 275 -12.38 6.71 9.00
CA LEU A 275 -11.98 5.84 10.11
C LEU A 275 -12.07 6.54 11.48
N GLU A 276 -11.74 7.84 11.56
CA GLU A 276 -11.87 8.62 12.79
C GLU A 276 -13.33 8.68 13.24
N ASP A 277 -14.26 8.99 12.33
CA ASP A 277 -15.70 9.04 12.62
C ASP A 277 -16.27 7.68 13.03
N LEU A 278 -15.87 6.60 12.36
CA LEU A 278 -16.30 5.25 12.76
C LEU A 278 -15.76 4.82 14.12
N HIS A 279 -14.55 5.27 14.51
CA HIS A 279 -14.04 5.04 15.86
C HIS A 279 -14.83 5.82 16.91
N GLU A 280 -15.21 7.07 16.62
CA GLU A 280 -16.10 7.85 17.49
C GLU A 280 -17.47 7.18 17.67
N ILE A 281 -18.06 6.70 16.58
CA ILE A 281 -19.33 5.95 16.61
C ILE A 281 -19.17 4.68 17.43
N HIS A 282 -18.12 3.90 17.19
CA HIS A 282 -17.83 2.69 17.96
C HIS A 282 -17.72 2.94 19.46
N ASP A 283 -17.05 4.02 19.87
CA ASP A 283 -16.91 4.39 21.27
C ASP A 283 -18.22 4.84 21.89
N SER A 284 -19.06 5.58 21.15
CA SER A 284 -20.40 5.97 21.60
C SER A 284 -21.33 4.75 21.79
N CYS A 285 -21.22 3.74 20.92
CA CYS A 285 -22.01 2.52 20.95
C CYS A 285 -21.74 1.65 22.19
N LYS A 286 -20.56 1.76 22.83
CA LYS A 286 -20.22 1.04 24.07
C LYS A 286 -21.19 1.30 25.22
N THR A 287 -21.84 2.45 25.23
CA THR A 287 -22.75 2.84 26.32
C THR A 287 -24.22 2.56 25.98
N ASN A 288 -24.62 2.79 24.72
CA ASN A 288 -26.03 2.81 24.33
C ASN A 288 -26.44 1.70 23.33
N ARG A 289 -25.49 1.12 22.58
CA ARG A 289 -25.78 0.22 21.42
C ARG A 289 -24.76 -0.91 21.30
N VAL A 290 -24.64 -1.72 22.36
CA VAL A 290 -23.64 -2.79 22.47
C VAL A 290 -23.73 -3.83 21.33
N TRP A 291 -24.92 -4.01 20.75
CA TRP A 291 -25.14 -4.95 19.65
C TRP A 291 -24.40 -4.57 18.35
N ALA A 292 -24.10 -3.29 18.13
CA ALA A 292 -23.42 -2.81 16.92
C ALA A 292 -21.89 -3.00 16.95
N ILE A 293 -21.32 -3.14 18.16
CA ILE A 293 -19.86 -3.26 18.38
C ILE A 293 -19.24 -4.41 17.58
N PRO A 294 -19.78 -5.65 17.59
CA PRO A 294 -19.18 -6.74 16.83
C PRO A 294 -19.17 -6.50 15.31
N ARG A 295 -20.13 -5.74 14.79
CA ARG A 295 -20.21 -5.37 13.36
C ARG A 295 -19.13 -4.34 13.00
N LEU A 296 -18.95 -3.32 13.83
CA LEU A 296 -17.90 -2.33 13.68
C LEU A 296 -16.50 -2.95 13.84
N GLU A 297 -16.30 -3.83 14.82
CA GLU A 297 -15.05 -4.57 14.98
C GLU A 297 -14.74 -5.47 13.78
N GLN A 298 -15.78 -6.09 13.19
CA GLN A 298 -15.65 -6.87 11.98
C GLN A 298 -15.27 -5.99 10.78
N PHE A 299 -15.91 -4.82 10.62
CA PHE A 299 -15.53 -3.83 9.62
C PHE A 299 -14.04 -3.45 9.72
N PHE A 300 -13.55 -3.09 10.92
CA PHE A 300 -12.14 -2.74 11.12
C PHE A 300 -11.19 -3.89 10.76
N LYS A 301 -11.59 -5.15 11.00
CA LYS A 301 -10.81 -6.32 10.56
C LYS A 301 -10.81 -6.49 9.05
N GLU A 302 -11.92 -6.23 8.37
CA GLU A 302 -12.04 -6.33 6.92
C GLU A 302 -11.21 -5.26 6.20
N VAL A 303 -11.28 -4.00 6.61
CA VAL A 303 -10.46 -2.92 6.03
C VAL A 303 -8.97 -3.07 6.34
N SER A 304 -8.62 -3.85 7.38
CA SER A 304 -7.24 -4.24 7.70
C SER A 304 -6.71 -5.40 6.84
N GLY A 305 -7.59 -6.05 6.07
CA GLY A 305 -7.29 -7.20 5.24
C GLY A 305 -6.61 -6.86 3.90
N TYR A 306 -6.07 -7.88 3.26
CA TYR A 306 -5.39 -7.76 1.96
C TYR A 306 -6.32 -7.26 0.83
N GLN A 307 -7.61 -7.61 0.88
CA GLN A 307 -8.58 -7.20 -0.12
C GLN A 307 -8.68 -5.67 -0.25
N VAL A 308 -8.57 -4.96 0.88
CA VAL A 308 -8.65 -3.50 0.94
C VAL A 308 -7.26 -2.88 0.80
N LEU A 309 -6.29 -3.29 1.62
CA LEU A 309 -4.98 -2.63 1.67
C LEU A 309 -4.05 -2.97 0.49
N SER A 310 -4.38 -3.95 -0.35
CA SER A 310 -3.55 -4.28 -1.52
C SER A 310 -3.45 -3.12 -2.52
N VAL A 311 -4.45 -2.23 -2.57
CA VAL A 311 -4.43 -1.03 -3.45
C VAL A 311 -3.22 -0.13 -3.17
N LEU A 312 -2.67 -0.17 -1.96
CA LEU A 312 -1.50 0.63 -1.61
C LEU A 312 -0.26 0.27 -2.45
N GLN A 313 -0.21 -0.93 -3.04
CA GLN A 313 0.85 -1.35 -3.96
C GLN A 313 1.05 -0.37 -5.13
N GLU A 314 -0.04 0.22 -5.62
CA GLU A 314 -0.05 1.13 -6.77
C GLU A 314 0.34 2.57 -6.35
N VAL A 315 0.24 2.88 -5.06
CA VAL A 315 0.38 4.24 -4.51
C VAL A 315 1.77 4.52 -3.93
N TRP A 316 2.61 3.49 -3.76
CA TRP A 316 3.98 3.65 -3.25
C TRP A 316 4.83 4.72 -3.94
N PRO A 317 4.81 4.86 -5.29
CA PRO A 317 5.59 5.90 -5.97
C PRO A 317 5.18 7.32 -5.57
N VAL A 318 3.89 7.56 -5.35
CA VAL A 318 3.37 8.89 -4.94
C VAL A 318 3.82 9.23 -3.52
N LEU A 319 3.77 8.25 -2.63
CA LEU A 319 4.18 8.38 -1.23
C LEU A 319 5.68 8.67 -1.07
N GLU A 320 6.52 8.31 -2.04
CA GLU A 320 7.94 8.66 -2.01
C GLU A 320 8.17 10.18 -2.12
N ILE A 321 7.34 10.87 -2.90
CA ILE A 321 7.51 12.28 -3.25
C ILE A 321 6.85 13.19 -2.21
N LEU A 322 5.64 12.87 -1.75
CA LEU A 322 4.82 13.76 -0.92
C LEU A 322 4.87 13.38 0.58
N ASP A 323 5.51 14.24 1.38
CA ASP A 323 5.65 14.07 2.82
C ASP A 323 4.30 14.07 3.57
N SER A 324 3.38 14.94 3.17
CA SER A 324 2.03 15.05 3.77
C SER A 324 1.24 13.75 3.66
N HIS A 325 1.27 13.11 2.49
CA HIS A 325 0.56 11.85 2.24
C HIS A 325 1.11 10.70 3.08
N ARG A 326 2.42 10.66 3.35
CA ARG A 326 3.01 9.65 4.23
C ARG A 326 2.53 9.80 5.68
N VAL A 327 2.41 11.03 6.17
CA VAL A 327 1.91 11.30 7.52
C VAL A 327 0.44 10.88 7.64
N LEU A 328 -0.39 11.19 6.63
CA LEU A 328 -1.79 10.77 6.61
C LEU A 328 -1.92 9.25 6.54
N LEU A 329 -1.19 8.59 5.65
CA LEU A 329 -1.17 7.12 5.58
C LEU A 329 -0.80 6.51 6.93
N ARG A 330 0.24 7.02 7.60
CA ARG A 330 0.60 6.53 8.93
C ARG A 330 -0.55 6.67 9.91
N ARG A 331 -1.26 7.80 9.94
CA ARG A 331 -2.43 7.98 10.82
C ARG A 331 -3.53 6.97 10.51
N ILE A 332 -3.85 6.77 9.23
CA ILE A 332 -4.80 5.74 8.77
C ILE A 332 -4.39 4.36 9.31
N LEU A 333 -3.14 3.95 9.09
CA LEU A 333 -2.66 2.62 9.51
C LEU A 333 -2.74 2.41 11.04
N LEU A 334 -2.65 3.48 11.84
CA LEU A 334 -2.77 3.41 13.30
C LEU A 334 -4.21 3.21 13.79
N LEU A 335 -5.20 3.61 12.99
CA LEU A 335 -6.62 3.42 13.25
C LEU A 335 -7.13 2.03 12.85
N LEU A 336 -6.34 1.28 12.07
CA LEU A 336 -6.67 -0.09 11.70
C LEU A 336 -6.61 -1.06 12.90
N SER A 337 -7.12 -2.28 12.68
CA SER A 337 -7.02 -3.35 13.66
C SER A 337 -5.59 -3.94 13.67
N PRO A 338 -5.11 -4.51 14.80
CA PRO A 338 -3.77 -5.12 14.85
C PRO A 338 -3.55 -6.23 13.82
N GLU A 339 -4.62 -6.89 13.36
CA GLU A 339 -4.58 -7.86 12.27
C GLU A 339 -4.00 -7.29 10.97
N ALA A 340 -4.05 -5.98 10.75
CA ALA A 340 -3.42 -5.30 9.62
C ALA A 340 -1.91 -5.62 9.50
N ILE A 341 -1.24 -5.97 10.60
CA ILE A 341 0.16 -6.43 10.59
C ILE A 341 0.36 -7.57 9.59
N LEU A 342 -0.60 -8.51 9.50
CA LEU A 342 -0.52 -9.66 8.59
C LEU A 342 -0.55 -9.26 7.11
N THR A 343 -1.09 -8.08 6.81
CA THR A 343 -1.20 -7.53 5.46
C THR A 343 -0.03 -6.58 5.17
N ILE A 344 0.24 -5.63 6.07
CA ILE A 344 1.30 -4.62 5.92
C ILE A 344 2.69 -5.28 5.91
N GLY A 345 2.88 -6.34 6.69
CA GLY A 345 4.16 -7.06 6.77
C GLY A 345 4.63 -7.56 5.40
N PRO A 346 3.87 -8.41 4.69
CA PRO A 346 4.17 -8.82 3.32
C PRO A 346 4.32 -7.65 2.35
N LEU A 347 3.42 -6.67 2.37
CA LEU A 347 3.49 -5.49 1.49
C LEU A 347 4.81 -4.70 1.68
N SER A 348 5.36 -4.67 2.90
CA SER A 348 6.63 -4.00 3.17
C SER A 348 7.84 -4.61 2.44
N LEU A 349 7.73 -5.82 1.90
CA LEU A 349 8.77 -6.45 1.07
C LEU A 349 8.85 -5.86 -0.33
N GLU A 350 7.74 -5.33 -0.84
CA GLU A 350 7.61 -4.78 -2.19
C GLU A 350 8.02 -3.30 -2.25
N VAL A 351 7.95 -2.61 -1.10
CA VAL A 351 8.32 -1.21 -0.99
C VAL A 351 9.85 -1.07 -1.12
N SER A 352 10.32 -0.35 -2.14
CA SER A 352 11.75 -0.05 -2.31
C SER A 352 12.20 1.19 -1.53
N SER A 353 11.29 2.14 -1.28
CA SER A 353 11.61 3.41 -0.61
C SER A 353 11.93 3.22 0.88
N PRO A 354 13.12 3.64 1.36
CA PRO A 354 13.49 3.50 2.77
C PRO A 354 12.65 4.39 3.69
N ARG A 355 12.09 5.49 3.18
CA ARG A 355 11.20 6.38 3.93
C ARG A 355 9.85 5.70 4.20
N VAL A 356 9.23 5.17 3.15
CA VAL A 356 7.95 4.43 3.26
C VAL A 356 8.13 3.17 4.11
N GLN A 357 9.23 2.42 3.92
CA GLN A 357 9.55 1.27 4.78
C GLN A 357 9.62 1.65 6.27
N ARG A 358 10.18 2.82 6.60
CA ARG A 358 10.25 3.29 7.99
C ARG A 358 8.85 3.56 8.56
N GLU A 359 7.98 4.23 7.81
CA GLU A 359 6.60 4.49 8.26
C GLU A 359 5.82 3.19 8.46
N LEU A 360 5.93 2.23 7.53
CA LEU A 360 5.30 0.91 7.69
C LEU A 360 5.84 0.16 8.90
N THR A 361 7.16 0.17 9.13
CA THR A 361 7.78 -0.47 10.30
C THR A 361 7.28 0.15 11.60
N GLN A 362 7.14 1.48 11.66
CA GLN A 362 6.61 2.19 12.82
C GLN A 362 5.11 1.91 13.04
N ALA A 363 4.32 1.83 11.97
CA ALA A 363 2.92 1.44 12.04
C ALA A 363 2.76 0.00 12.57
N ILE A 364 3.53 -0.95 12.03
CA ILE A 364 3.55 -2.35 12.52
C ILE A 364 3.92 -2.39 14.01
N GLY A 365 4.96 -1.64 14.43
CA GLY A 365 5.36 -1.57 15.84
C GLY A 365 4.25 -1.01 16.74
N SER A 366 3.57 0.04 16.30
CA SER A 366 2.47 0.65 17.04
C SER A 366 1.28 -0.29 17.16
N LEU A 367 0.90 -0.97 16.08
CA LEU A 367 -0.16 -1.99 16.09
C LEU A 367 0.23 -3.19 16.98
N ALA A 368 1.49 -3.62 16.93
CA ALA A 368 1.98 -4.75 17.71
C ALA A 368 2.05 -4.44 19.22
N SER A 369 2.11 -3.16 19.60
CA SER A 369 2.02 -2.72 20.99
C SER A 369 0.61 -2.89 21.56
N ARG A 370 -0.42 -2.85 20.70
CA ARG A 370 -1.83 -3.10 21.06
C ARG A 370 -2.11 -4.61 21.15
N ASP A 371 -1.64 -5.36 20.15
CA ASP A 371 -1.66 -6.83 20.15
C ASP A 371 -0.47 -7.40 19.35
N ILE A 372 0.38 -8.16 20.03
CA ILE A 372 1.59 -8.75 19.43
C ILE A 372 1.29 -10.06 18.67
N ALA A 373 0.14 -10.69 18.85
CA ALA A 373 -0.16 -12.00 18.28
C ALA A 373 -0.04 -12.05 16.74
N PRO A 374 -0.51 -11.06 15.96
CA PRO A 374 -0.28 -11.00 14.51
C PRO A 374 1.21 -10.95 14.14
N LEU A 375 2.01 -10.18 14.89
CA LEU A 375 3.46 -10.09 14.68
C LEU A 375 4.13 -11.45 14.93
N GLU A 376 3.74 -12.16 16.00
CA GLU A 376 4.25 -13.51 16.30
C GLU A 376 3.95 -14.50 15.17
N ARG A 377 2.78 -14.40 14.54
CA ARG A 377 2.44 -15.24 13.38
C ARG A 377 3.38 -14.97 12.21
N LEU A 378 3.72 -13.71 11.93
CA LEU A 378 4.68 -13.35 10.89
C LEU A 378 6.10 -13.85 11.19
N LEU A 379 6.53 -13.78 12.44
CA LEU A 379 7.86 -14.25 12.85
C LEU A 379 8.05 -15.77 12.71
N ASN A 380 6.93 -16.52 12.68
CA ASN A 380 6.91 -17.97 12.45
C ASN A 380 6.62 -18.34 10.97
N HIS A 381 6.58 -17.35 10.07
CA HIS A 381 6.30 -17.58 8.66
C HIS A 381 7.44 -18.34 7.95
N ARG A 382 7.11 -19.07 6.89
CA ARG A 382 8.10 -19.86 6.12
C ARG A 382 9.04 -19.00 5.29
N ASP A 383 8.57 -17.82 4.87
CA ASP A 383 9.39 -16.85 4.14
C ASP A 383 10.38 -16.17 5.09
N GLN A 384 11.65 -16.54 4.96
CA GLN A 384 12.72 -16.00 5.78
C GLN A 384 12.98 -14.51 5.53
N SER A 385 12.65 -14.00 4.34
CA SER A 385 12.82 -12.59 3.98
C SER A 385 11.82 -11.74 4.75
N LEU A 386 10.57 -12.21 4.85
CA LEU A 386 9.54 -11.59 5.68
C LEU A 386 9.93 -11.60 7.16
N VAL A 387 10.36 -12.76 7.69
CA VAL A 387 10.79 -12.83 9.09
C VAL A 387 11.93 -11.85 9.35
N GLN A 388 12.96 -11.84 8.50
CA GLN A 388 14.10 -10.92 8.62
C GLN A 388 13.67 -9.44 8.55
N ARG A 389 12.68 -9.11 7.70
CA ARG A 389 12.13 -7.75 7.58
C ARG A 389 11.45 -7.28 8.86
N ILE A 390 10.78 -8.19 9.55
CA ILE A 390 9.89 -7.90 10.68
C ILE A 390 10.63 -7.97 12.04
N VAL A 391 11.69 -8.78 12.18
CA VAL A 391 12.47 -8.89 13.43
C VAL A 391 12.83 -7.53 14.06
N PRO A 392 13.30 -6.51 13.30
CA PRO A 392 13.68 -5.22 13.88
C PRO A 392 12.55 -4.48 14.59
N VAL A 393 11.28 -4.76 14.27
CA VAL A 393 10.11 -4.19 14.95
C VAL A 393 10.15 -4.52 16.45
N LEU A 394 10.63 -5.71 16.83
CA LEU A 394 10.71 -6.14 18.23
C LEU A 394 11.66 -5.30 19.08
N LYS A 395 12.53 -4.48 18.46
CA LYS A 395 13.51 -3.66 19.16
C LYS A 395 12.84 -2.69 20.15
N ASP A 396 11.82 -1.99 19.68
CA ASP A 396 11.23 -0.84 20.37
C ASP A 396 9.92 -1.17 21.11
N LEU A 397 9.41 -2.41 20.99
CA LEU A 397 8.19 -2.84 21.70
C LEU A 397 8.42 -3.00 23.20
N GLU A 398 7.46 -2.68 24.06
CA GLU A 398 7.63 -2.84 25.51
C GLU A 398 7.38 -4.28 26.00
N GLY A 399 7.88 -4.61 27.20
CA GLY A 399 7.61 -5.87 27.89
C GLY A 399 8.60 -7.02 27.61
N GLU A 400 8.39 -8.14 28.31
CA GLU A 400 9.26 -9.33 28.24
C GLU A 400 9.03 -10.18 26.98
N ARG A 401 7.83 -10.10 26.38
CA ARG A 401 7.43 -10.98 25.28
C ARG A 401 8.31 -10.80 24.03
N PRO A 402 8.61 -9.57 23.55
CA PRO A 402 9.55 -9.35 22.45
C PRO A 402 10.93 -9.96 22.70
N THR A 403 11.44 -9.84 23.92
CA THR A 403 12.73 -10.43 24.32
C THR A 403 12.71 -11.96 24.22
N LYS A 404 11.63 -12.61 24.70
CA LYS A 404 11.47 -14.08 24.58
C LYS A 404 11.41 -14.54 23.12
N LEU A 405 10.75 -13.76 22.25
CA LEU A 405 10.71 -14.04 20.80
C LEU A 405 12.10 -13.92 20.16
N LEU A 406 12.84 -12.85 20.46
CA LEU A 406 14.21 -12.66 19.98
C LEU A 406 15.15 -13.78 20.43
N LEU A 407 15.05 -14.21 21.70
CA LEU A 407 15.82 -15.34 22.23
C LEU A 407 15.50 -16.68 21.52
N ALA A 408 14.29 -16.86 21.01
CA ALA A 408 13.96 -17.99 20.16
C ALA A 408 14.57 -17.84 18.75
N LEU A 409 14.50 -16.64 18.17
CA LEU A 409 14.98 -16.35 16.81
C LEU A 409 16.51 -16.42 16.69
N VAL A 410 17.28 -16.13 17.73
CA VAL A 410 18.74 -16.35 17.73
C VAL A 410 19.13 -17.83 17.62
N ARG A 411 18.19 -18.77 17.75
CA ARG A 411 18.40 -20.22 17.55
C ARG A 411 17.79 -20.73 16.24
N ASN A 412 17.33 -19.83 15.37
CA ASN A 412 16.69 -20.19 14.11
C ASN A 412 17.65 -20.94 13.16
N SER A 413 17.11 -21.80 12.28
CA SER A 413 17.91 -22.52 11.28
C SER A 413 18.57 -21.57 10.27
N SER A 414 17.93 -20.45 9.95
CA SER A 414 18.46 -19.44 9.04
C SER A 414 19.52 -18.57 9.70
N GLU A 415 20.72 -18.53 9.10
CA GLU A 415 21.80 -17.64 9.52
C GLU A 415 21.39 -16.16 9.48
N ARG A 416 20.65 -15.75 8.43
CA ARG A 416 20.20 -14.36 8.27
C ARG A 416 19.28 -13.92 9.41
N ILE A 417 18.36 -14.80 9.81
CA ILE A 417 17.43 -14.55 10.92
C ILE A 417 18.20 -14.52 12.24
N ARG A 418 19.09 -15.49 12.51
CA ARG A 418 19.90 -15.49 13.74
C ARG A 418 20.71 -14.22 13.89
N LYS A 419 21.38 -13.79 12.82
CA LYS A 419 22.14 -12.53 12.78
C LYS A 419 21.24 -11.33 13.09
N CYS A 420 20.12 -11.19 12.38
CA CYS A 420 19.21 -10.07 12.57
C CYS A 420 18.61 -10.04 13.99
N ALA A 421 18.23 -11.20 14.54
CA ALA A 421 17.74 -11.32 15.90
C ALA A 421 18.80 -10.97 16.94
N LEU A 422 20.05 -11.38 16.72
CA LEU A 422 21.18 -11.06 17.60
C LEU A 422 21.41 -9.54 17.63
N ASP A 423 21.55 -8.91 16.47
CA ASP A 423 21.71 -7.45 16.35
C ASP A 423 20.56 -6.69 17.04
N THR A 424 19.33 -7.16 16.85
CA THR A 424 18.13 -6.55 17.45
C THR A 424 18.09 -6.71 18.97
N LEU A 425 18.44 -7.90 19.47
CA LEU A 425 18.42 -8.21 20.90
C LEU A 425 19.48 -7.42 21.68
N MET A 426 20.67 -7.27 21.12
CA MET A 426 21.77 -6.50 21.75
C MET A 426 21.48 -5.01 21.78
N ALA A 427 20.80 -4.48 20.76
CA ALA A 427 20.35 -3.09 20.74
C ALA A 427 19.21 -2.83 21.74
N ARG A 428 18.47 -3.87 22.12
CA ARG A 428 17.32 -3.80 23.03
C ARG A 428 17.72 -3.95 24.50
N ASP A 429 18.41 -5.03 24.85
CA ASP A 429 18.76 -5.33 26.24
C ASP A 429 20.19 -5.87 26.37
N PRO A 430 21.14 -5.00 26.75
CA PRO A 430 22.53 -5.37 26.93
C PRO A 430 22.79 -6.41 28.03
N HIS A 431 21.87 -6.58 28.99
CA HIS A 431 22.08 -7.44 30.16
C HIS A 431 21.94 -8.94 29.84
N LEU A 432 21.36 -9.27 28.68
CA LEU A 432 21.12 -10.66 28.25
C LEU A 432 22.38 -11.36 27.73
N LEU A 433 23.56 -10.74 27.87
CA LEU A 433 24.82 -11.27 27.37
C LEU A 433 25.07 -12.73 27.77
N LYS A 434 24.71 -13.12 29.00
CA LYS A 434 24.85 -14.51 29.48
C LYS A 434 23.98 -15.49 28.70
N GLU A 435 22.77 -15.08 28.31
CA GLU A 435 21.80 -15.93 27.62
C GLU A 435 22.17 -16.13 26.14
N ILE A 436 22.75 -15.10 25.52
CA ILE A 436 23.22 -15.14 24.13
C ILE A 436 24.67 -15.65 24.00
N PHE A 437 25.41 -15.79 25.11
CA PHE A 437 26.80 -16.29 25.12
C PHE A 437 27.03 -17.58 24.31
N PRO A 438 26.12 -18.57 24.28
CA PRO A 438 26.29 -19.76 23.45
C PRO A 438 26.53 -19.49 21.95
N LEU A 439 26.13 -18.31 21.43
CA LEU A 439 26.39 -17.90 20.05
C LEU A 439 27.86 -17.64 19.74
N ILE A 440 28.74 -17.58 20.75
CA ILE A 440 30.19 -17.60 20.56
C ILE A 440 30.67 -18.87 19.84
N GLU A 441 29.86 -19.93 19.74
CA GLU A 441 30.14 -21.15 18.98
C GLU A 441 29.17 -21.36 17.79
N ASP A 442 28.46 -20.30 17.36
CA ASP A 442 27.53 -20.37 16.23
C ASP A 442 28.22 -20.95 14.97
N PRO A 443 27.54 -21.81 14.19
CA PRO A 443 28.11 -22.32 12.93
C PRO A 443 28.55 -21.22 11.95
N SER A 444 27.91 -20.04 11.98
CA SER A 444 28.25 -18.89 11.14
C SER A 444 29.39 -18.07 11.75
N ASP A 445 30.48 -17.93 10.98
CA ASP A 445 31.61 -17.06 11.30
C ASP A 445 31.18 -15.59 11.51
N PRO A 446 30.35 -14.98 10.63
CA PRO A 446 29.78 -13.66 10.87
C PRO A 446 29.09 -13.48 12.23
N ILE A 447 28.27 -14.44 12.66
CA ILE A 447 27.53 -14.34 13.93
C ILE A 447 28.50 -14.36 15.13
N ARG A 448 29.48 -15.28 15.10
CA ARG A 448 30.51 -15.33 16.15
C ARG A 448 31.28 -14.01 16.24
N MET A 449 31.60 -13.41 15.10
CA MET A 449 32.28 -12.11 15.06
C MET A 449 31.43 -10.97 15.60
N ILE A 450 30.14 -10.92 15.28
CA ILE A 450 29.19 -9.92 15.83
C ILE A 450 29.15 -10.02 17.36
N MET A 451 29.02 -11.24 17.87
CA MET A 451 28.99 -11.50 19.31
C MET A 451 30.28 -11.03 20.00
N LEU A 452 31.44 -11.40 19.46
CA LEU A 452 32.74 -11.00 20.02
C LEU A 452 33.01 -9.51 19.91
N ASN A 453 32.61 -8.87 18.81
CA ASN A 453 32.76 -7.43 18.64
C ASN A 453 31.95 -6.68 19.69
N TYR A 454 30.71 -7.09 19.94
CA TYR A 454 29.88 -6.48 20.97
C TYR A 454 30.42 -6.70 22.38
N MET A 455 30.84 -7.92 22.71
CA MET A 455 31.50 -8.17 23.99
C MET A 455 32.72 -7.28 24.19
N GLY A 456 33.43 -6.95 23.11
CA GLY A 456 34.61 -6.10 23.09
C GLY A 456 34.36 -4.61 22.79
N GLN A 457 33.12 -4.12 22.77
CA GLN A 457 32.84 -2.69 22.52
C GLN A 457 33.28 -1.82 23.68
N ASP A 458 32.94 -2.25 24.90
CA ASP A 458 33.20 -1.52 26.14
C ASP A 458 33.78 -2.45 27.21
N ARG A 459 34.37 -1.86 28.26
CA ARG A 459 34.77 -2.62 29.45
C ARG A 459 33.52 -3.20 30.11
N ASN A 460 33.49 -4.51 30.28
CA ASN A 460 32.32 -5.22 30.81
C ASN A 460 32.76 -6.45 31.59
N GLU A 461 32.48 -6.44 32.90
CA GLU A 461 32.89 -7.52 33.81
C GLU A 461 32.23 -8.87 33.48
N VAL A 462 30.97 -8.85 33.04
CA VAL A 462 30.25 -10.07 32.64
C VAL A 462 30.88 -10.66 31.39
N ALA A 463 31.22 -9.83 30.40
CA ALA A 463 31.91 -10.26 29.20
C ALA A 463 33.31 -10.81 29.52
N GLU A 464 34.05 -10.13 30.41
CA GLU A 464 35.36 -10.57 30.88
C GLU A 464 35.28 -11.96 31.53
N ASP A 465 34.36 -12.18 32.46
CA ASP A 465 34.18 -13.46 33.14
C ASP A 465 33.79 -14.59 32.18
N LEU A 466 32.85 -14.34 31.26
CA LEU A 466 32.42 -15.33 30.27
C LEU A 466 33.55 -15.71 29.30
N LEU A 467 34.34 -14.74 28.82
CA LEU A 467 35.46 -15.01 27.93
C LEU A 467 36.62 -15.70 28.64
N MET A 468 36.91 -15.34 29.89
CA MET A 468 37.91 -16.04 30.69
C MET A 468 37.53 -17.50 30.91
N ASP A 469 36.30 -17.78 31.36
CA ASP A 469 35.81 -19.15 31.56
C ASP A 469 35.88 -19.96 30.26
N TYR A 470 35.41 -19.39 29.15
CA TYR A 470 35.46 -20.05 27.84
C TYR A 470 36.90 -20.36 27.37
N LEU A 471 37.83 -19.41 27.51
CA LEU A 471 39.23 -19.59 27.11
C LEU A 471 39.98 -20.55 28.06
N GLU A 472 39.63 -20.60 29.34
CA GLU A 472 40.22 -21.50 30.33
C GLU A 472 39.76 -22.95 30.15
N ASN A 473 38.46 -23.15 29.87
CA ASN A 473 37.86 -24.47 29.72
C ASN A 473 38.28 -25.21 28.43
N ARG A 474 38.82 -24.50 27.42
CA ARG A 474 39.45 -25.06 26.20
C ARG A 474 38.60 -26.05 25.38
N ARG A 475 37.28 -26.13 25.61
CA ARG A 475 36.34 -27.00 24.90
C ARG A 475 35.77 -26.32 23.65
N PHE A 476 36.67 -25.93 22.74
CA PHE A 476 36.30 -25.29 21.48
C PHE A 476 35.61 -26.31 20.57
N GLN A 477 34.32 -26.09 20.31
CA GLN A 477 33.55 -26.95 19.42
C GLN A 477 33.88 -26.68 17.95
N ARG A 478 34.22 -25.42 17.63
CA ARG A 478 34.65 -25.02 16.29
C ARG A 478 36.16 -24.98 16.16
N HIS A 479 36.68 -25.45 15.03
CA HIS A 479 38.12 -25.47 14.72
C HIS A 479 38.49 -24.41 13.68
N ASN A 480 37.99 -23.18 13.86
CA ASN A 480 38.42 -22.05 13.05
C ASN A 480 39.66 -21.40 13.67
N ASN A 481 40.74 -21.28 12.88
CA ASN A 481 42.01 -20.67 13.29
C ASN A 481 41.88 -19.18 13.67
N GLN A 482 40.84 -18.49 13.21
CA GLN A 482 40.61 -17.06 13.48
C GLN A 482 39.73 -16.81 14.72
N HIS A 483 38.93 -17.79 15.14
CA HIS A 483 37.99 -17.63 16.27
C HIS A 483 38.72 -17.39 17.59
N LEU A 484 39.77 -18.17 17.85
CA LEU A 484 40.53 -18.07 19.09
C LEU A 484 41.25 -16.70 19.23
N PRO A 485 41.96 -16.19 18.21
CA PRO A 485 42.44 -14.81 18.22
C PRO A 485 41.34 -13.78 18.47
N ALA A 486 40.17 -13.90 17.84
CA ALA A 486 39.06 -12.97 18.04
C ALA A 486 38.56 -12.97 19.49
N CYS A 487 38.49 -14.13 20.15
CA CYS A 487 38.12 -14.23 21.57
C CYS A 487 39.12 -13.47 22.48
N TYR A 488 40.42 -13.62 22.23
CA TYR A 488 41.44 -12.86 22.96
C TYR A 488 41.39 -11.36 22.64
N LYS A 489 41.07 -10.98 21.40
CA LYS A 489 40.85 -9.58 21.02
C LYS A 489 39.72 -8.98 21.85
N ALA A 490 38.57 -9.66 21.89
CA ALA A 490 37.41 -9.24 22.68
C ALA A 490 37.74 -9.13 24.17
N LEU A 491 38.43 -10.13 24.74
CA LEU A 491 38.85 -10.10 26.15
C LEU A 491 39.80 -8.93 26.44
N GLY A 492 40.73 -8.63 25.53
CA GLY A 492 41.62 -7.48 25.67
C GLY A 492 40.91 -6.13 25.61
N SER A 493 39.80 -6.04 24.88
CA SER A 493 38.99 -4.82 24.80
C SER A 493 38.03 -4.65 25.98
N CYS A 494 37.39 -5.74 26.42
CA CYS A 494 36.36 -5.70 27.46
C CYS A 494 36.91 -5.89 28.88
N GLY A 495 38.12 -6.43 28.99
CA GLY A 495 38.71 -6.86 30.25
C GLY A 495 39.25 -5.71 31.09
N SER A 496 39.62 -6.08 32.32
CA SER A 496 40.20 -5.22 33.33
C SER A 496 41.49 -5.83 33.87
N ALA A 497 42.02 -5.28 34.97
CA ALA A 497 43.16 -5.89 35.68
C ALA A 497 42.86 -7.33 36.14
N ARG A 498 41.59 -7.72 36.27
CA ARG A 498 41.15 -9.07 36.69
C ARG A 498 41.61 -10.17 35.73
N SER A 499 41.66 -9.90 34.43
CA SER A 499 42.14 -10.86 33.43
C SER A 499 43.67 -10.98 33.34
N ILE A 500 44.42 -10.04 33.92
CA ILE A 500 45.89 -10.01 33.82
C ILE A 500 46.55 -11.29 34.35
N PRO A 501 46.19 -11.84 35.53
CA PRO A 501 46.76 -13.10 36.01
C PRO A 501 46.55 -14.28 35.04
N PHE A 502 45.36 -14.38 34.46
CA PHE A 502 45.01 -15.40 33.46
C PHE A 502 45.84 -15.24 32.18
N LEU A 503 45.92 -14.02 31.65
CA LEU A 503 46.66 -13.70 30.43
C LEU A 503 48.17 -13.89 30.61
N SER A 504 48.72 -13.45 31.76
CA SER A 504 50.11 -13.64 32.15
C SER A 504 50.49 -15.12 32.19
N ARG A 505 49.67 -15.92 32.88
CA ARG A 505 49.82 -17.38 32.95
C ARG A 505 49.78 -17.99 31.54
N THR A 506 48.84 -17.57 30.71
CA THR A 506 48.69 -18.09 29.34
C THR A 506 49.89 -17.77 28.45
N LEU A 507 50.44 -16.55 28.57
CA LEU A 507 51.59 -16.10 27.80
C LEU A 507 52.90 -16.74 28.28
N LEU A 508 53.19 -16.68 29.58
CA LEU A 508 54.50 -17.00 30.16
C LEU A 508 54.64 -18.46 30.61
N ASN A 509 53.57 -19.11 31.10
CA ASN A 509 53.73 -20.40 31.78
C ASN A 509 54.01 -21.60 30.87
N ARG A 510 54.55 -22.64 31.52
CA ARG A 510 55.05 -23.89 30.93
C ARG A 510 53.96 -24.98 30.76
N GLY A 511 52.75 -24.77 31.29
CA GLY A 511 51.68 -25.78 31.48
C GLY A 511 51.05 -26.45 30.24
N TRP A 512 50.34 -27.55 30.54
CA TRP A 512 49.98 -28.77 29.79
C TRP A 512 49.09 -28.61 28.52
N VAL A 513 49.45 -27.75 27.57
CA VAL A 513 48.73 -27.64 26.28
C VAL A 513 49.52 -28.34 25.17
N PRO A 514 48.96 -29.37 24.51
CA PRO A 514 49.59 -30.03 23.36
C PRO A 514 49.86 -29.07 22.19
N GLY A 515 50.81 -29.48 21.33
CA GLY A 515 51.38 -28.72 20.21
C GLY A 515 50.38 -28.04 19.27
N PHE A 516 50.88 -27.01 18.58
CA PHE A 516 50.19 -26.03 17.73
C PHE A 516 49.27 -25.01 18.44
N ARG A 517 48.24 -25.44 19.19
CA ARG A 517 47.29 -24.51 19.85
C ARG A 517 47.94 -23.62 20.91
N ARG A 518 48.99 -24.11 21.56
CA ARG A 518 49.78 -23.36 22.54
C ARG A 518 50.36 -22.06 21.98
N SER A 519 50.77 -22.05 20.70
CA SER A 519 51.33 -20.84 20.09
C SER A 519 50.25 -19.78 19.83
N THR A 520 49.05 -20.20 19.41
CA THR A 520 47.90 -19.33 19.17
C THR A 520 47.38 -18.72 20.46
N HIS A 521 47.28 -19.49 21.55
CA HIS A 521 46.93 -18.96 22.87
C HIS A 521 47.95 -17.93 23.38
N ARG A 522 49.25 -18.17 23.19
CA ARG A 522 50.28 -17.18 23.57
C ARG A 522 50.17 -15.90 22.77
N GLN A 523 49.99 -16.01 21.45
CA GLN A 523 49.80 -14.86 20.57
C GLN A 523 48.54 -14.08 20.96
N GLY A 524 47.43 -14.77 21.20
CA GLY A 524 46.20 -14.17 21.67
C GLY A 524 46.36 -13.49 23.03
N ALA A 525 47.00 -14.14 24.00
CA ALA A 525 47.22 -13.55 25.33
C ALA A 525 48.10 -12.29 25.27
N ALA A 526 49.16 -12.30 24.46
CA ALA A 526 49.99 -11.11 24.24
C ALA A 526 49.19 -9.97 23.59
N MET A 527 48.33 -10.29 22.61
CA MET A 527 47.44 -9.32 21.98
C MET A 527 46.43 -8.73 22.98
N ALA A 528 45.82 -9.58 23.81
CA ALA A 528 44.87 -9.15 24.83
C ALA A 528 45.53 -8.22 25.86
N LEU A 529 46.70 -8.59 26.38
CA LEU A 529 47.49 -7.75 27.29
C LEU A 529 47.81 -6.38 26.70
N LYS A 530 48.14 -6.33 25.40
CA LYS A 530 48.38 -5.06 24.70
C LYS A 530 47.11 -4.22 24.61
N LEU A 531 45.98 -4.83 24.29
CA LEU A 531 44.70 -4.13 24.12
C LEU A 531 44.15 -3.56 25.42
N LEU A 532 44.35 -4.23 26.56
CA LEU A 532 43.95 -3.75 27.90
C LEU A 532 44.49 -2.34 28.19
N GLY A 533 45.71 -2.04 27.71
CA GLY A 533 46.33 -0.73 27.85
C GLY A 533 46.65 -0.35 29.31
N LEU A 534 46.81 -1.33 30.20
CA LEU A 534 47.13 -1.13 31.62
C LEU A 534 48.64 -1.27 31.86
N ASP A 535 49.21 -0.49 32.79
CA ASP A 535 50.65 -0.52 33.08
C ASP A 535 51.13 -1.92 33.51
N GLU A 536 50.36 -2.59 34.36
CA GLU A 536 50.62 -3.98 34.79
C GLU A 536 50.70 -4.96 33.60
N ALA A 537 49.87 -4.75 32.57
CA ALA A 537 49.89 -5.58 31.37
C ALA A 537 51.13 -5.29 30.50
N HIS A 538 51.59 -4.03 30.45
CA HIS A 538 52.83 -3.65 29.77
C HIS A 538 54.07 -4.27 30.42
N GLU A 539 54.13 -4.35 31.76
CA GLU A 539 55.22 -5.03 32.45
C GLU A 539 55.33 -6.51 32.07
N ILE A 540 54.19 -7.19 31.90
CA ILE A 540 54.15 -8.59 31.47
C ILE A 540 54.65 -8.74 30.03
N LEU A 541 54.28 -7.80 29.15
CA LEU A 541 54.77 -7.79 27.77
C LEU A 541 56.28 -7.53 27.69
N ASP A 542 56.82 -6.61 28.50
CA ASP A 542 58.27 -6.37 28.58
C ASP A 542 59.02 -7.64 29.05
N LYS A 543 58.50 -8.32 30.08
CA LYS A 543 59.00 -9.63 30.50
C LYS A 543 58.94 -10.67 29.38
N ALA A 544 57.86 -10.69 28.59
CA ALA A 544 57.71 -11.61 27.46
C ALA A 544 58.73 -11.31 26.34
N SER A 545 59.06 -10.04 26.09
CA SER A 545 60.06 -9.62 25.08
C SER A 545 61.46 -10.18 25.37
N ARG A 546 61.83 -10.27 26.66
CA ARG A 546 63.12 -10.76 27.16
C ARG A 546 63.09 -12.25 27.52
N SER A 547 61.98 -12.95 27.24
CA SER A 547 61.83 -14.36 27.59
C SER A 547 62.87 -15.22 26.89
N VAL A 548 63.44 -16.20 27.60
CA VAL A 548 64.35 -17.20 27.02
C VAL A 548 63.66 -18.11 26.00
N PHE A 549 62.33 -18.20 26.03
CA PHE A 549 61.56 -19.05 25.12
C PHE A 549 61.23 -18.34 23.80
N PRO A 550 61.67 -18.86 22.63
CA PRO A 550 61.42 -18.22 21.34
C PRO A 550 59.93 -18.02 21.04
N SER A 551 59.07 -18.98 21.40
CA SER A 551 57.63 -18.89 21.17
C SER A 551 56.92 -17.80 21.98
N VAL A 552 57.48 -17.38 23.12
CA VAL A 552 56.97 -16.24 23.91
C VAL A 552 57.41 -14.93 23.25
N ARG A 553 58.67 -14.83 22.83
CA ARG A 553 59.18 -13.65 22.09
C ARG A 553 58.44 -13.44 20.76
N ILE A 554 58.10 -14.51 20.05
CA ILE A 554 57.30 -14.45 18.82
C ILE A 554 55.89 -13.94 19.11
N ALA A 555 55.26 -14.40 20.20
CA ALA A 555 53.94 -13.91 20.61
C ALA A 555 53.95 -12.42 20.93
N HIS A 556 54.95 -11.94 21.68
CA HIS A 556 55.17 -10.53 21.92
C HIS A 556 55.33 -9.74 20.60
N ARG A 557 56.22 -10.19 19.70
CA ARG A 557 56.47 -9.50 18.42
C ARG A 557 55.19 -9.35 17.57
N LYS A 558 54.41 -10.42 17.46
CA LYS A 558 53.14 -10.38 16.72
C LYS A 558 52.12 -9.45 17.38
N ALA A 559 52.06 -9.42 18.71
CA ALA A 559 51.21 -8.46 19.41
C ALA A 559 51.67 -7.01 19.15
N THR A 560 52.98 -6.73 19.11
CA THR A 560 53.48 -5.38 18.78
C THR A 560 53.16 -4.96 17.34
N GLU A 561 53.21 -5.88 16.37
CA GLU A 561 52.84 -5.65 14.97
C GLU A 561 51.33 -5.45 14.77
N PHE A 562 50.49 -5.94 15.68
CA PHE A 562 49.05 -5.75 15.65
C PHE A 562 48.68 -4.28 15.93
N SER A 563 48.27 -3.54 14.90
CA SER A 563 47.66 -2.20 15.04
C SER A 563 46.18 -2.33 15.45
N ARG A 564 45.71 -1.41 16.31
CA ARG A 564 44.31 -1.38 16.79
C ARG A 564 43.30 -1.34 15.65
#